data_AF-A0A0B0D245-F1
#
_entry.id   AF-A0A0B0D245-F1
#
_cell.length_a   1.000
_cell.length_b   1.000
_cell.length_c   1.000
_cell.angle_alpha   90.00
_cell.angle_beta   90.00
_cell.angle_gamma   90.00
#
_symmetry.space_group_name_H-M   'P 1'
#
loop_
_entity.id
_entity.type
_entity.pdbx_description
1 polymer ?
#
loop_
_entity_poly.entity_id
_entity_poly.type
_entity_poly.pdbx_seq_one_letter_code
_entity_poly.pdbx_strand_id
1 'polypeptide(L)'
;MRFFHLIVLFFIIITILTGCGEKGNIENHFHLSLNGESEHWEVENYEVKCTPHSFKAGDGKVTFKSNETMSSDYYKIDVHAVIGEEDKVVQAKSVSGETNLEIIETGHTNGDTYVNRDGEPITFNEVSRIYMVIEWRDHEKRKMMKETIDLKG
;
A
#
# COMPACT_ATOMS: atom_id res chain seq x y z
N MET A 1 30.88 56.89 10.94
CA MET A 1 31.04 55.67 10.13
C MET A 1 30.82 54.37 10.90
N ARG A 2 31.26 54.24 12.17
CA ARG A 2 31.05 53.01 13.00
C ARG A 2 29.57 52.65 13.27
N PHE A 3 28.70 53.64 13.42
CA PHE A 3 27.27 53.42 13.67
C PHE A 3 26.52 52.83 12.45
N PHE A 4 26.96 53.17 11.24
CA PHE A 4 26.38 52.68 9.99
C PHE A 4 26.68 51.19 9.78
N HIS A 5 27.86 50.73 10.18
CA HIS A 5 28.23 49.31 10.12
C HIS A 5 27.42 48.43 11.07
N LEU A 6 27.07 48.94 12.25
CA LEU A 6 26.21 48.22 13.20
C LEU A 6 24.78 48.02 12.67
N ILE A 7 24.23 49.01 11.97
CA ILE A 7 22.89 48.94 11.36
C ILE A 7 22.86 47.93 10.20
N VAL A 8 23.91 47.92 9.37
CA VAL A 8 24.02 46.95 8.26
C VAL A 8 24.17 45.52 8.79
N LEU A 9 24.96 45.32 9.84
CA LEU A 9 25.11 43.99 10.46
C LEU A 9 23.80 43.48 11.08
N PHE A 10 23.02 44.38 11.70
CA PHE A 10 21.71 44.06 12.27
C PHE A 10 20.69 43.65 11.19
N PHE A 11 20.68 44.33 10.05
CA PHE A 11 19.82 43.97 8.91
C PHE A 11 20.18 42.60 8.32
N ILE A 12 21.48 42.26 8.24
CA ILE A 12 21.94 40.93 7.77
C ILE A 12 21.48 39.82 8.72
N ILE A 13 21.52 40.05 10.05
CA ILE A 13 21.06 39.06 11.03
C ILE A 13 19.54 38.83 10.94
N ILE A 14 18.76 39.89 10.71
CA ILE A 14 17.30 39.78 10.55
C ILE A 14 16.93 38.96 9.31
N THR A 15 17.66 39.10 8.20
CA THR A 15 17.39 38.33 6.97
C THR A 15 17.65 36.82 7.12
N ILE A 16 18.53 36.41 8.04
CA ILE A 16 18.81 34.99 8.30
C ILE A 16 17.69 34.37 9.16
N LEU A 17 17.01 35.18 9.99
CA LEU A 17 15.94 34.73 10.89
C LEU A 17 14.56 34.63 10.21
N THR A 18 14.34 35.29 9.07
CA THR A 18 13.08 35.20 8.30
C THR A 18 13.04 33.99 7.35
N GLY A 19 14.12 33.21 7.27
CA GLY A 19 14.24 32.03 6.42
C GLY A 19 13.79 30.72 7.09
N CYS A 20 12.62 30.68 7.71
CA CYS A 20 12.01 29.40 8.11
C CYS A 20 10.49 29.55 8.13
N GLY A 21 9.88 29.32 6.98
CA GLY A 21 8.48 29.62 6.75
C GLY A 21 7.85 28.77 5.66
N GLU A 22 8.22 27.50 5.56
CA GLU A 22 7.37 26.52 4.89
C GLU A 22 7.16 25.35 5.86
N LYS A 23 6.18 25.52 6.76
CA LYS A 23 5.33 24.39 7.12
C LYS A 23 4.49 24.09 5.89
N GLY A 24 5.11 23.51 4.87
CA GLY A 24 4.36 22.88 3.80
C GLY A 24 3.45 21.89 4.48
N ASN A 25 2.13 22.07 4.33
CA ASN A 25 1.22 20.95 4.45
C ASN A 25 1.70 19.94 3.40
N ILE A 26 2.61 19.05 3.79
CA ILE A 26 2.88 17.85 3.02
C ILE A 26 1.63 17.03 3.26
N GLU A 27 0.66 17.31 2.41
CA GLU A 27 -0.53 16.53 2.24
C GLU A 27 -0.01 15.14 1.87
N ASN A 28 0.10 14.25 2.87
CA ASN A 28 0.73 12.94 2.77
C ASN A 28 -0.15 12.04 1.89
N HIS A 29 -0.03 12.25 0.58
CA HIS A 29 -0.67 11.43 -0.44
C HIS A 29 0.36 10.54 -1.07
N PHE A 30 0.07 9.24 -1.14
CA PHE A 30 0.81 8.35 -2.01
C PHE A 30 -0.15 7.46 -2.79
N HIS A 31 0.26 7.17 -4.02
CA HIS A 31 -0.44 6.27 -4.91
C HIS A 31 0.60 5.32 -5.50
N LEU A 32 0.39 4.03 -5.26
CA LEU A 32 1.22 2.95 -5.75
C LEU A 32 0.40 2.10 -6.71
N SER A 33 1.00 1.71 -7.84
CA SER A 33 0.56 0.60 -8.67
C SER A 33 1.58 -0.51 -8.49
N LEU A 34 1.13 -1.66 -8.02
CA LEU A 34 1.99 -2.75 -7.57
C LEU A 34 1.74 -4.00 -8.39
N ASN A 35 2.83 -4.71 -8.67
CA ASN A 35 2.83 -6.01 -9.32
C ASN A 35 3.57 -7.02 -8.45
N GLY A 36 3.33 -8.29 -8.66
CA GLY A 36 4.02 -9.33 -7.90
C GLY A 36 3.75 -10.72 -8.44
N GLU A 37 4.62 -11.65 -8.10
CA GLU A 37 4.56 -13.01 -8.61
C GLU A 37 4.96 -14.03 -7.55
N SER A 38 4.37 -15.21 -7.64
CA SER A 38 4.70 -16.41 -6.87
C SER A 38 4.79 -17.62 -7.83
N GLU A 39 4.80 -18.83 -7.28
CA GLU A 39 4.88 -20.06 -8.09
C GLU A 39 3.66 -20.18 -9.01
N HIS A 40 2.46 -19.96 -8.48
CA HIS A 40 1.23 -20.18 -9.22
C HIS A 40 0.47 -18.91 -9.60
N TRP A 41 0.81 -17.76 -9.00
CA TRP A 41 0.03 -16.54 -9.18
C TRP A 41 0.88 -15.36 -9.65
N GLU A 42 0.27 -14.55 -10.50
CA GLU A 42 0.74 -13.23 -10.92
C GLU A 42 -0.30 -12.19 -10.51
N VAL A 43 0.15 -11.05 -9.98
CA VAL A 43 -0.67 -9.92 -9.59
C VAL A 43 -0.24 -8.73 -10.42
N GLU A 44 -1.20 -8.09 -11.07
CA GLU A 44 -0.98 -6.93 -11.93
C GLU A 44 -1.83 -5.74 -11.48
N ASN A 45 -1.23 -4.55 -11.54
CA ASN A 45 -1.90 -3.25 -11.35
C ASN A 45 -2.69 -3.12 -10.04
N TYR A 46 -2.19 -3.73 -8.96
CA TYR A 46 -2.80 -3.58 -7.65
C TYR A 46 -2.55 -2.17 -7.12
N GLU A 47 -3.62 -1.41 -6.86
CA GLU A 47 -3.54 -0.03 -6.41
C GLU A 47 -3.58 0.08 -4.89
N VAL A 48 -2.70 0.92 -4.34
CA VAL A 48 -2.83 1.46 -2.97
C VAL A 48 -2.80 2.98 -3.06
N LYS A 49 -3.86 3.61 -2.56
CA LYS A 49 -4.00 5.07 -2.49
C LYS A 49 -4.24 5.46 -1.04
N CYS A 50 -3.38 6.31 -0.50
CA CYS A 50 -3.53 6.87 0.84
C CYS A 50 -3.52 8.39 0.72
N THR A 51 -4.46 9.04 1.39
CA THR A 51 -4.56 10.48 1.56
C THR A 51 -4.71 10.79 3.06
N PRO A 52 -4.62 12.06 3.50
CA PRO A 52 -4.90 12.42 4.88
C PRO A 52 -6.33 12.11 5.35
N HIS A 53 -7.27 11.79 4.45
CA HIS A 53 -8.68 11.60 4.78
C HIS A 53 -9.21 10.21 4.39
N SER A 54 -8.51 9.48 3.54
CA SER A 54 -9.01 8.22 3.00
C SER A 54 -7.88 7.27 2.61
N PHE A 55 -8.22 5.99 2.66
CA PHE A 55 -7.40 4.91 2.17
C PHE A 55 -8.20 4.06 1.20
N LYS A 56 -7.54 3.60 0.14
CA LYS A 56 -8.08 2.64 -0.83
C LYS A 56 -7.02 1.61 -1.18
N ALA A 57 -7.41 0.33 -1.19
CA ALA A 57 -6.57 -0.77 -1.66
C ALA A 57 -7.37 -1.74 -2.52
N GLY A 58 -6.79 -2.17 -3.65
CA GLY A 58 -7.43 -3.08 -4.59
C GLY A 58 -7.26 -2.71 -6.05
N ASP A 59 -8.28 -2.99 -6.86
CA ASP A 59 -8.35 -2.78 -8.31
C ASP A 59 -7.24 -3.44 -9.14
N GLY A 60 -6.55 -4.41 -8.55
CA GLY A 60 -5.62 -5.29 -9.25
C GLY A 60 -6.29 -6.56 -9.78
N LYS A 61 -5.58 -7.22 -10.70
CA LYS A 61 -5.94 -8.50 -11.30
C LYS A 61 -4.97 -9.59 -10.82
N VAL A 62 -5.49 -10.73 -10.42
CA VAL A 62 -4.71 -11.91 -10.01
C VAL A 62 -4.92 -13.03 -11.01
N THR A 63 -3.86 -13.51 -11.64
CA THR A 63 -3.89 -14.50 -12.72
C THR A 63 -3.20 -15.79 -12.28
N PHE A 64 -3.82 -16.94 -12.54
CA PHE A 64 -3.19 -18.24 -12.34
C PHE A 64 -2.22 -18.57 -13.49
N LYS A 65 -0.98 -18.96 -13.19
CA LYS A 65 0.12 -19.12 -14.17
C LYS A 65 0.12 -20.43 -14.95
N SER A 66 -1.03 -21.07 -15.12
CA SER A 66 -1.14 -22.33 -15.88
C SER A 66 -1.99 -22.17 -17.13
N ASN A 67 -1.72 -23.02 -18.12
CA ASN A 67 -2.58 -23.18 -19.30
C ASN A 67 -3.79 -24.09 -19.01
N GLU A 68 -3.86 -24.67 -17.82
CA GLU A 68 -4.97 -25.49 -17.36
C GLU A 68 -5.97 -24.65 -16.58
N THR A 69 -7.26 -24.92 -16.78
CA THR A 69 -8.33 -24.27 -16.03
C THR A 69 -8.25 -24.67 -14.56
N MET A 70 -7.96 -23.70 -13.69
CA MET A 70 -8.00 -23.88 -12.25
C MET A 70 -9.38 -23.52 -11.73
N SER A 71 -10.05 -24.47 -11.08
CA SER A 71 -11.30 -24.23 -10.36
C SER A 71 -11.15 -24.58 -8.90
N SER A 72 -11.89 -23.88 -8.05
CA SER A 72 -11.92 -24.13 -6.62
C SER A 72 -13.33 -23.92 -6.10
N ASP A 73 -13.68 -24.58 -5.00
CA ASP A 73 -14.89 -24.30 -4.24
C ASP A 73 -14.68 -23.24 -3.14
N TYR A 74 -13.44 -22.75 -3.01
CA TYR A 74 -13.06 -21.76 -2.03
C TYR A 74 -11.78 -21.02 -2.44
N TYR A 75 -11.78 -19.70 -2.30
CA TYR A 75 -10.54 -18.95 -2.24
C TYR A 75 -10.64 -17.77 -1.28
N LYS A 76 -9.47 -17.30 -0.85
CA LYS A 76 -9.30 -16.13 -0.01
C LYS A 76 -8.09 -15.34 -0.48
N ILE A 77 -8.24 -14.02 -0.54
CA ILE A 77 -7.17 -13.07 -0.78
C ILE A 77 -7.16 -12.11 0.40
N ASP A 78 -6.03 -12.03 1.09
CA ASP A 78 -5.74 -11.00 2.08
C ASP A 78 -4.54 -10.19 1.59
N VAL A 79 -4.68 -8.87 1.50
CA VAL A 79 -3.55 -7.98 1.22
C VAL A 79 -3.13 -7.30 2.50
N HIS A 80 -1.84 -7.36 2.76
CA HIS A 80 -1.19 -6.88 3.96
C HIS A 80 -0.29 -5.70 3.64
N ALA A 81 -0.30 -4.70 4.51
CA ALA A 81 0.68 -3.62 4.54
C ALA A 81 1.35 -3.59 5.92
N VAL A 82 2.68 -3.63 5.94
CA VAL A 82 3.48 -3.49 7.15
C VAL A 82 3.78 -2.01 7.33
N ILE A 83 3.05 -1.38 8.26
CA ILE A 83 3.10 0.06 8.54
C ILE A 83 3.78 0.25 9.90
N GLY A 84 4.97 0.86 9.90
CA GLY A 84 5.87 0.85 11.05
C GLY A 84 6.26 -0.59 11.42
N GLU A 85 5.86 -1.03 12.61
CA GLU A 85 6.10 -2.38 13.13
C GLU A 85 4.84 -3.27 13.08
N GLU A 86 3.72 -2.76 12.56
CA GLU A 86 2.43 -3.44 12.58
C GLU A 86 2.07 -4.00 11.19
N ASP A 87 1.73 -5.29 11.15
CA ASP A 87 1.18 -5.94 9.97
C ASP A 87 -0.35 -5.79 9.95
N LYS A 88 -0.88 -5.08 8.94
CA LYS A 88 -2.30 -4.77 8.82
C LYS A 88 -2.88 -5.36 7.54
N VAL A 89 -4.03 -6.02 7.65
CA VAL A 89 -4.84 -6.40 6.49
C VAL A 89 -5.54 -5.16 5.96
N VAL A 90 -5.17 -4.73 4.76
CA VAL A 90 -5.71 -3.54 4.10
C VAL A 90 -6.83 -3.84 3.11
N GLN A 91 -6.93 -5.10 2.66
CA GLN A 91 -8.04 -5.63 1.87
C GLN A 91 -8.20 -7.11 2.16
N ALA A 92 -9.44 -7.59 2.24
CA ALA A 92 -9.75 -9.01 2.34
C ALA A 92 -10.91 -9.36 1.39
N LYS A 93 -10.81 -10.50 0.71
CA LYS A 93 -11.84 -11.07 -0.14
C LYS A 93 -11.88 -12.57 0.08
N SER A 94 -13.06 -13.13 0.31
CA SER A 94 -13.25 -14.58 0.35
C SER A 94 -14.49 -14.96 -0.44
N VAL A 95 -14.37 -16.03 -1.21
CA VAL A 95 -15.47 -16.58 -2.00
C VAL A 95 -15.55 -18.07 -1.72
N SER A 96 -16.77 -18.56 -1.53
CA SER A 96 -17.09 -19.97 -1.37
C SER A 96 -18.12 -20.36 -2.42
N GLY A 97 -18.08 -21.62 -2.86
CA GLY A 97 -18.81 -22.11 -4.02
C GLY A 97 -17.88 -22.29 -5.22
N GLU A 98 -18.30 -23.15 -6.14
CA GLU A 98 -17.52 -23.49 -7.34
C GLU A 98 -17.28 -22.25 -8.20
N THR A 99 -16.00 -21.96 -8.47
CA THR A 99 -15.58 -20.77 -9.21
C THR A 99 -14.30 -21.05 -9.99
N ASN A 100 -14.19 -20.44 -11.17
CA ASN A 100 -12.97 -20.45 -11.97
C ASN A 100 -11.99 -19.40 -11.40
N LEU A 101 -10.73 -19.80 -11.20
CA LEU A 101 -9.68 -18.97 -10.65
C LEU A 101 -8.62 -18.53 -11.67
N GLU A 102 -8.85 -18.74 -12.97
CA GLU A 102 -7.93 -18.28 -14.02
C GLU A 102 -7.59 -16.79 -13.88
N ILE A 103 -8.62 -15.95 -13.67
CA ILE A 103 -8.50 -14.51 -13.46
C ILE A 103 -9.42 -14.08 -12.32
N ILE A 104 -8.85 -13.41 -11.32
CA ILE A 104 -9.57 -12.88 -10.18
C ILE A 104 -9.37 -11.36 -10.13
N GLU A 105 -10.45 -10.62 -10.28
CA GLU A 105 -10.48 -9.19 -9.95
C GLU A 105 -10.48 -9.04 -8.42
N THR A 106 -9.52 -8.31 -7.88
CA THR A 106 -9.46 -8.09 -6.42
C THR A 106 -10.65 -7.27 -5.90
N GLY A 107 -11.25 -6.44 -6.76
CA GLY A 107 -12.14 -5.36 -6.33
C GLY A 107 -11.38 -4.37 -5.46
N HIS A 108 -12.06 -3.52 -4.69
CA HIS A 108 -11.36 -2.61 -3.77
C HIS A 108 -12.09 -2.46 -2.44
N THR A 109 -11.32 -2.05 -1.43
CA THR A 109 -11.83 -1.56 -0.14
C THR A 109 -11.51 -0.09 -0.02
N ASN A 110 -12.45 0.69 0.49
CA ASN A 110 -12.24 2.07 0.93
C ASN A 110 -12.34 2.12 2.45
N GLY A 111 -11.58 3.00 3.08
CA GLY A 111 -11.64 3.24 4.51
C GLY A 111 -11.10 4.62 4.87
N ASP A 112 -11.12 4.90 6.17
CA ASP A 112 -10.45 6.06 6.74
C ASP A 112 -8.93 5.92 6.55
N THR A 113 -8.22 7.05 6.64
CA THR A 113 -6.75 7.02 6.59
C THR A 113 -6.17 6.24 7.76
N TYR A 114 -5.00 5.64 7.56
CA TYR A 114 -4.22 5.11 8.67
C TYR A 114 -3.43 6.23 9.32
N VAL A 115 -3.35 6.20 10.64
CA VAL A 115 -2.53 7.13 11.43
C VAL A 115 -1.41 6.39 12.14
N ASN A 116 -0.29 7.08 12.34
CA ASN A 116 0.83 6.59 13.12
C ASN A 116 0.58 6.74 14.64
N ARG A 117 1.58 6.41 15.46
CA ARG A 117 1.47 6.48 16.94
C ARG A 117 1.23 7.90 17.46
N ASP A 118 1.61 8.92 16.70
CA ASP A 118 1.43 10.34 17.03
C ASP A 118 0.07 10.88 16.55
N GLY A 119 -0.73 10.06 15.86
CA GLY A 119 -2.04 10.43 15.31
C GLY A 119 -1.96 11.16 13.96
N GLU A 120 -0.78 11.19 13.34
CA GLU A 120 -0.58 11.81 12.03
C GLU A 120 -0.85 10.79 10.90
N PRO A 121 -1.39 11.21 9.74
CA PRO A 121 -1.61 10.32 8.60
C PRO A 121 -0.31 9.66 8.13
N ILE A 122 -0.36 8.36 7.88
CA ILE A 122 0.82 7.58 7.49
C ILE A 122 1.42 8.09 6.18
N THR A 123 2.74 8.09 6.13
CA THR A 123 3.51 8.37 4.92
C THR A 123 3.96 7.09 4.25
N PHE A 124 4.31 7.17 2.96
CA PHE A 124 4.86 6.03 2.24
C PHE A 124 6.14 5.47 2.91
N ASN A 125 6.96 6.34 3.53
CA ASN A 125 8.20 5.94 4.21
C ASN A 125 7.96 5.03 5.43
N GLU A 126 6.75 5.05 5.99
CA GLU A 126 6.37 4.18 7.10
C GLU A 126 5.86 2.81 6.61
N VAL A 127 5.61 2.64 5.30
CA VAL A 127 5.21 1.37 4.72
C VAL A 127 6.45 0.59 4.28
N SER A 128 6.81 -0.44 5.04
CA SER A 128 8.02 -1.24 4.78
C SER A 128 7.80 -2.36 3.78
N ARG A 129 6.58 -2.90 3.70
CA ARG A 129 6.24 -4.02 2.81
C ARG A 129 4.75 -4.03 2.52
N ILE A 130 4.39 -4.36 1.29
CA ILE A 130 3.03 -4.71 0.90
C ILE A 130 3.10 -6.10 0.25
N TYR A 131 2.21 -7.00 0.66
CA TYR A 131 2.18 -8.36 0.14
C TYR A 131 0.77 -8.93 0.13
N MET A 132 0.51 -9.85 -0.80
CA MET A 132 -0.76 -10.56 -0.92
C MET A 132 -0.60 -11.99 -0.42
N VAL A 133 -1.57 -12.48 0.34
CA VAL A 133 -1.72 -13.89 0.68
C VAL A 133 -2.93 -14.43 -0.05
N ILE A 134 -2.72 -15.44 -0.88
CA ILE A 134 -3.80 -16.15 -1.57
C ILE A 134 -3.88 -17.59 -1.07
N GLU A 135 -5.08 -17.98 -0.66
CA GLU A 135 -5.40 -19.33 -0.20
C GLU A 135 -6.51 -19.90 -1.09
N TRP A 136 -6.36 -21.14 -1.54
CA TRP A 136 -7.37 -21.81 -2.38
C TRP A 136 -7.41 -23.31 -2.11
N ARG A 137 -8.55 -23.95 -2.40
CA ARG A 137 -8.65 -25.41 -2.37
C ARG A 137 -8.21 -25.98 -3.72
N ASP A 138 -7.15 -26.76 -3.72
CA ASP A 138 -6.70 -27.53 -4.87
C ASP A 138 -7.40 -28.90 -4.85
N HIS A 139 -8.32 -29.11 -5.79
CA HIS A 139 -9.11 -30.34 -5.88
C HIS A 139 -8.30 -31.55 -6.32
N GLU A 140 -7.25 -31.35 -7.12
CA GLU A 140 -6.38 -32.44 -7.57
C GLU A 140 -5.51 -32.95 -6.43
N LYS A 141 -4.90 -32.02 -5.69
CA LYS A 141 -4.08 -32.32 -4.52
C LYS A 141 -4.92 -32.56 -3.25
N ARG A 142 -6.23 -32.34 -3.33
CA ARG A 142 -7.22 -32.47 -2.23
C ARG A 142 -6.79 -31.76 -0.96
N LYS A 143 -6.25 -30.55 -1.09
CA LYS A 143 -5.71 -29.79 0.05
C LYS A 143 -5.89 -28.28 -0.12
N MET A 144 -5.80 -27.57 1.00
CA MET A 144 -5.68 -26.12 0.99
C MET A 144 -4.25 -25.74 0.61
N MET A 145 -4.14 -24.88 -0.39
CA MET A 145 -2.91 -24.24 -0.84
C MET A 145 -2.85 -22.82 -0.31
N LYS A 146 -1.63 -22.30 -0.13
CA LYS A 146 -1.38 -20.94 0.35
C LYS A 146 -0.09 -20.42 -0.25
N GLU A 147 -0.15 -19.21 -0.81
CA GLU A 147 1.02 -18.50 -1.32
C GLU A 147 1.07 -17.07 -0.82
N THR A 148 2.28 -16.54 -0.72
CA THR A 148 2.57 -15.16 -0.35
C THR A 148 3.31 -14.49 -1.50
N ILE A 149 2.81 -13.34 -1.93
CA ILE A 149 3.26 -12.61 -3.10
C ILE A 149 3.72 -11.23 -2.63
N ASP A 150 5.01 -10.94 -2.76
CA ASP A 150 5.50 -9.59 -2.50
C ASP A 150 5.03 -8.64 -3.61
N LEU A 151 4.39 -7.54 -3.23
CA LEU A 151 3.88 -6.53 -4.16
C LEU A 151 4.83 -5.33 -4.23
N LYS A 152 5.28 -5.00 -5.43
CA LYS A 152 6.29 -3.97 -5.69
C LYS A 152 5.88 -3.13 -6.89
N GLY A 153 6.11 -1.82 -6.80
CA GLY A 153 5.85 -0.83 -7.86
C GLY A 153 7.12 -0.37 -8.55
#